data_AF-A0A8H2W7U1-F1
#
_entry.id   AF-A0A8H2W7U1-F1
#
_cell.length_a   1.000
_cell.length_b   1.000
_cell.length_c   1.000
_cell.angle_alpha   90.00
_cell.angle_beta   90.00
_cell.angle_gamma   90.00
#
_symmetry.space_group_name_H-M   'P 1'
#
loop_
_entity.id
_entity.type
_entity.pdbx_description
1 polymer ?
#
loop_
_entity_poly.entity_id
_entity_poly.type
_entity_poly.pdbx_seq_one_letter_code
_entity_poly.pdbx_strand_id
1 'polypeptide(L)'
;MADRPRGDWDCAEVVRTTYKEKQKEREESQKPQHWILQKLVVGVVLGIVVWTYYVYVGRVCIKLLERGDTVKAGVYIAIFNLFFLMFSWTYLKIIVTPPGFARDHVPQCEAPGTTQYGRPWDVDSEVRGTDDGHRTIGTAYEGMSERGHGQSPLSATSHDPTSAFSPDAQQGAALELDAIPPIASVHARVTSPVGDDCALGDASTTVHETQPYLQPVAAQNETTDKGRKQVHVTRNPPQTPVLADEYRYCARDKLMKPMRTHHCRLCATCVLQYDHHCPWIGQCVGAYNRKFFVNFTFWSTWFTAWVFGTLLADLIVDSRNISYQLDGQEIAVIALAGLFTMFTASLTAGHTRLLIINATTVESLGFSRTKEKDKASLEMAFSFWHCREKHQTRKRWDQEWGRVEREGNLWWLENARTNWEQVMGHKVYEWFLPIGKSPNNGMNYPVNPRHDPDGRWRPRSQWPAELQ
;
A
#
# COMPACT_ATOMS: atom_id res chain seq x y z
N MET A 1 -27.54 -5.02 50.75
CA MET A 1 -26.64 -4.73 49.62
C MET A 1 -25.55 -3.82 50.16
N ALA A 2 -24.27 -4.15 49.94
CA ALA A 2 -23.17 -3.31 50.41
C ALA A 2 -22.98 -2.13 49.45
N ASP A 3 -22.97 -0.90 49.99
CA ASP A 3 -22.56 0.29 49.24
C ASP A 3 -21.11 0.11 48.76
N ARG A 4 -20.90 0.26 47.44
CA ARG A 4 -19.57 0.63 46.95
C ARG A 4 -19.45 2.15 47.11
N PRO A 5 -18.42 2.67 47.78
CA PRO A 5 -18.21 4.12 47.82
C PRO A 5 -18.03 4.63 46.39
N ARG A 6 -18.67 5.76 46.07
CA ARG A 6 -18.32 6.56 44.89
C ARG A 6 -16.93 7.14 45.15
N GLY A 7 -15.90 6.47 44.63
CA GLY A 7 -14.54 6.99 44.71
C GLY A 7 -14.43 8.29 43.94
N ASP A 8 -13.68 9.25 44.50
CA ASP A 8 -13.26 10.44 43.78
C ASP A 8 -12.32 10.02 42.65
N TRP A 9 -12.83 10.09 41.41
CA TRP A 9 -12.01 9.90 40.22
C TRP A 9 -11.35 11.24 39.89
N ASP A 10 -10.04 11.37 40.18
CA ASP A 10 -9.28 12.50 39.65
C ASP A 10 -9.21 12.37 38.12
N CYS A 11 -9.99 13.20 37.42
CA CYS A 11 -9.98 13.29 35.97
C CYS A 11 -8.57 13.57 35.41
N ALA A 12 -7.72 14.31 36.13
CA ALA A 12 -6.35 14.56 35.71
C ALA A 12 -5.46 13.31 35.84
N GLU A 13 -5.67 12.47 36.84
CA GLU A 13 -5.03 11.16 36.96
C GLU A 13 -5.50 10.22 35.84
N VAL A 14 -6.81 10.09 35.61
CA VAL A 14 -7.36 9.23 34.54
C VAL A 14 -6.85 9.65 33.15
N VAL A 15 -6.77 10.94 32.87
CA VAL A 15 -6.18 11.46 31.61
C VAL A 15 -4.68 11.13 31.55
N ARG A 16 -3.94 11.25 32.65
CA ARG A 16 -2.50 10.98 32.71
C ARG A 16 -2.17 9.49 32.60
N THR A 17 -2.97 8.59 33.18
CA THR A 17 -2.81 7.13 33.03
C THR A 17 -3.15 6.71 31.60
N THR A 18 -4.30 7.14 31.06
CA THR A 18 -4.70 6.89 29.66
C THR A 18 -3.63 7.37 28.67
N TYR A 19 -3.01 8.53 28.93
CA TYR A 19 -1.92 9.05 28.10
C TYR A 19 -0.66 8.18 28.19
N LYS A 20 -0.24 7.76 29.39
CA LYS A 20 0.91 6.87 29.59
C LYS A 20 0.69 5.49 28.96
N GLU A 21 -0.51 4.93 29.08
CA GLU A 21 -0.91 3.67 28.44
C GLU A 21 -0.81 3.80 26.92
N LYS A 22 -1.39 4.84 26.33
CA LYS A 22 -1.28 5.12 24.89
C LYS A 22 0.16 5.35 24.42
N GLN A 23 1.03 5.93 25.24
CA GLN A 23 2.46 6.04 24.91
C GLN A 23 3.15 4.67 24.95
N LYS A 24 2.88 3.86 25.97
CA LYS A 24 3.40 2.48 26.04
C LYS A 24 2.91 1.61 24.86
N GLU A 25 1.63 1.70 24.49
CA GLU A 25 1.07 1.05 23.30
C GLU A 25 1.76 1.53 22.00
N ARG A 26 2.08 2.82 21.89
CA ARG A 26 2.86 3.38 20.76
C ARG A 26 4.27 2.82 20.74
N GLU A 27 4.98 2.78 21.86
CA GLU A 27 6.33 2.21 21.97
C GLU A 27 6.34 0.70 21.68
N GLU A 28 5.34 -0.05 22.14
CA GLU A 28 5.22 -1.49 21.89
C GLU A 28 4.85 -1.79 20.43
N SER A 29 3.93 -1.02 19.83
CA SER A 29 3.57 -1.13 18.40
C SER A 29 4.61 -0.54 17.43
N GLN A 30 5.67 0.08 17.96
CA GLN A 30 6.87 0.48 17.22
C GLN A 30 7.98 -0.58 17.28
N LYS A 31 7.88 -1.63 18.12
CA LYS A 31 8.89 -2.70 18.13
C LYS A 31 8.72 -3.60 16.90
N PRO A 32 9.81 -4.02 16.24
CA PRO A 32 9.73 -4.97 15.14
C PRO A 32 9.14 -6.30 15.62
N GLN A 33 8.34 -6.94 14.77
CA GLN A 33 7.81 -8.28 15.05
C GLN A 33 8.96 -9.27 15.30
N HIS A 34 8.83 -10.14 16.31
CA HIS A 34 9.89 -11.06 16.69
C HIS A 34 10.35 -11.92 15.52
N TRP A 35 11.67 -12.02 15.30
CA TRP A 35 12.26 -12.62 14.10
C TRP A 35 11.84 -14.09 13.88
N ILE A 36 11.63 -14.85 14.96
CA ILE A 36 11.11 -16.23 14.89
C ILE A 36 9.74 -16.24 14.20
N LEU A 37 8.84 -15.34 14.59
CA LEU A 37 7.48 -15.29 14.04
C LEU A 37 7.50 -14.81 12.58
N GLN A 38 8.41 -13.89 12.22
CA GLN A 38 8.64 -13.50 10.84
C GLN A 38 9.16 -14.66 9.96
N LYS A 39 10.02 -15.55 10.49
CA LYS A 39 10.62 -16.66 9.73
C LYS A 39 9.90 -18.01 9.86
N LEU A 40 8.94 -18.14 10.78
CA LEU A 40 8.16 -19.38 10.98
C LEU A 40 7.48 -19.85 9.68
N VAL A 41 6.83 -18.92 8.95
CA VAL A 41 6.14 -19.23 7.69
C VAL A 41 7.13 -19.71 6.62
N VAL A 42 8.35 -19.18 6.59
CA VAL A 42 9.42 -19.64 5.68
C VAL A 42 9.78 -21.11 5.97
N GLY A 43 9.89 -21.47 7.26
CA GLY A 43 10.10 -22.87 7.68
C GLY A 43 8.96 -23.79 7.23
N VAL A 44 7.71 -23.34 7.36
CA VAL A 44 6.52 -24.09 6.89
C VAL A 44 6.55 -24.30 5.38
N VAL A 45 6.86 -23.27 4.59
CA VAL A 45 6.98 -23.38 3.12
C VAL A 45 8.09 -24.37 2.74
N LEU A 46 9.26 -24.31 3.37
CA LEU A 46 10.34 -25.26 3.12
C LEU A 46 9.92 -26.71 3.43
N GLY A 47 9.20 -26.94 4.55
CA GLY A 47 8.64 -28.24 4.90
C GLY A 47 7.68 -28.78 3.85
N ILE A 48 6.73 -27.95 3.39
CA ILE A 48 5.76 -28.32 2.34
C ILE A 48 6.48 -28.64 1.03
N VAL A 49 7.50 -27.87 0.66
CA VAL A 49 8.27 -28.05 -0.59
C VAL A 49 9.07 -29.35 -0.57
N VAL A 50 9.75 -29.66 0.54
CA VAL A 50 10.51 -30.92 0.71
C VAL A 50 9.57 -32.13 0.71
N TRP A 51 8.44 -32.04 1.41
CA TRP A 51 7.42 -33.09 1.38
C TRP A 51 6.81 -33.28 0.00
N THR A 52 6.54 -32.19 -0.74
CA THR A 52 6.05 -32.24 -2.13
C THR A 52 7.07 -32.96 -3.04
N TYR A 53 8.36 -32.70 -2.88
CA TYR A 53 9.42 -33.42 -3.61
C TYR A 53 9.39 -34.92 -3.31
N TYR A 54 9.29 -35.31 -2.03
CA TYR A 54 9.18 -36.70 -1.61
C TYR A 54 7.95 -37.41 -2.22
N VAL A 55 6.77 -36.79 -2.19
CA VAL A 55 5.56 -37.39 -2.79
C VAL A 55 5.71 -37.47 -4.31
N TYR A 56 6.11 -36.38 -4.98
CA TYR A 56 6.16 -36.36 -6.44
C TYR A 56 7.21 -37.30 -7.02
N VAL A 57 8.43 -37.29 -6.48
CA VAL A 57 9.51 -38.17 -6.98
C VAL A 57 9.39 -39.57 -6.37
N GLY A 58 9.30 -39.66 -5.05
CA GLY A 58 9.38 -40.92 -4.31
C GLY A 58 8.10 -41.76 -4.33
N ARG A 59 6.90 -41.16 -4.43
CA ARG A 59 5.64 -41.91 -4.53
C ARG A 59 5.16 -42.03 -5.97
N VAL A 60 5.21 -40.96 -6.77
CA VAL A 60 4.60 -40.96 -8.11
C VAL A 60 5.58 -41.39 -9.19
N CYS A 61 6.74 -40.72 -9.31
CA CYS A 61 7.70 -41.05 -10.37
C CYS A 61 8.28 -42.47 -10.24
N ILE A 62 8.51 -42.97 -9.02
CA ILE A 62 8.94 -44.37 -8.79
C ILE A 62 7.85 -45.37 -9.20
N LYS A 63 6.57 -45.16 -8.83
CA LYS A 63 5.45 -46.02 -9.28
C LYS A 63 5.37 -46.08 -10.83
N LEU A 64 5.63 -44.98 -11.53
CA LEU A 64 5.66 -44.96 -13.00
C LEU A 64 6.84 -45.78 -13.56
N LEU A 65 8.01 -45.74 -12.93
CA LEU A 65 9.15 -46.60 -13.29
C LEU A 65 8.85 -48.09 -13.06
N GLU A 66 8.24 -48.43 -11.92
CA GLU A 66 7.84 -49.80 -11.57
C GLU A 66 6.79 -50.38 -12.53
N ARG A 67 5.88 -49.54 -13.04
CA ARG A 67 4.90 -49.91 -14.08
C ARG A 67 5.50 -50.07 -15.49
N GLY A 68 6.76 -49.68 -15.69
CA GLY A 68 7.44 -49.73 -16.99
C GLY A 68 7.28 -48.47 -17.86
N ASP A 69 6.57 -47.44 -17.38
CA ASP A 69 6.34 -46.16 -18.08
C ASP A 69 7.58 -45.23 -18.06
N THR A 70 8.75 -45.79 -18.37
CA THR A 70 10.08 -45.16 -18.22
C THR A 70 10.21 -43.82 -18.92
N VAL A 71 9.64 -43.66 -20.12
CA VAL A 71 9.64 -42.40 -20.88
C VAL A 71 8.84 -41.32 -20.14
N LYS A 72 7.62 -41.66 -19.66
CA LYS A 72 6.76 -40.74 -18.92
C LYS A 72 7.40 -40.32 -17.61
N ALA A 73 7.95 -41.28 -16.85
CA ALA A 73 8.67 -41.02 -15.62
C ALA A 73 9.90 -40.11 -15.85
N GLY A 74 10.69 -40.37 -16.90
CA GLY A 74 11.83 -39.54 -17.26
C GLY A 74 11.46 -38.09 -17.57
N VAL A 75 10.38 -37.87 -18.35
CA VAL A 75 9.85 -36.53 -18.65
C VAL A 75 9.33 -35.85 -17.38
N TYR A 76 8.60 -36.56 -16.52
CA TYR A 76 8.08 -36.03 -15.26
C TYR A 76 9.21 -35.58 -14.34
N ILE A 77 10.22 -36.43 -14.12
CA ILE A 77 11.40 -36.13 -13.30
C ILE A 77 12.17 -34.92 -13.86
N ALA A 78 12.41 -34.88 -15.18
CA ALA A 78 13.20 -33.80 -15.80
C ALA A 78 12.52 -32.43 -15.68
N ILE A 79 11.22 -32.32 -16.02
CA ILE A 79 10.50 -31.05 -15.98
C ILE A 79 10.21 -30.63 -14.53
N PHE A 80 9.88 -31.57 -13.65
CA PHE A 80 9.70 -31.29 -12.22
C PHE A 80 10.97 -30.73 -11.59
N ASN A 81 12.15 -31.33 -11.85
CA ASN A 81 13.42 -30.82 -11.32
C ASN A 81 13.80 -29.45 -11.89
N LEU A 82 13.48 -29.16 -13.16
CA LEU A 82 13.65 -27.82 -13.74
C LEU A 82 12.83 -26.77 -12.98
N PHE A 83 11.52 -27.01 -12.80
CA PHE A 83 10.65 -26.06 -12.09
C PHE A 83 10.98 -25.98 -10.59
N PHE A 84 11.32 -27.10 -9.94
CA PHE A 84 11.77 -27.13 -8.56
C PHE A 84 13.04 -26.29 -8.36
N LEU A 85 14.06 -26.46 -9.22
CA LEU A 85 15.30 -25.69 -9.16
C LEU A 85 15.06 -24.20 -9.36
N MET A 86 14.24 -23.81 -10.34
CA MET A 86 13.90 -22.40 -10.57
C MET A 86 13.07 -21.80 -9.43
N PHE A 87 12.11 -22.54 -8.87
CA PHE A 87 11.38 -22.16 -7.66
C PHE A 87 12.34 -21.98 -6.46
N SER A 88 13.18 -22.97 -6.16
CA SER A 88 14.12 -22.91 -5.03
C SER A 88 15.12 -21.76 -5.18
N TRP A 89 15.66 -21.54 -6.39
CA TRP A 89 16.61 -20.44 -6.64
C TRP A 89 15.96 -19.07 -6.47
N THR A 90 14.74 -18.88 -7.00
CA THR A 90 14.01 -17.61 -6.86
C THR A 90 13.53 -17.37 -5.43
N TYR A 91 13.05 -18.41 -4.73
CA TYR A 91 12.63 -18.33 -3.32
C TYR A 91 13.81 -18.00 -2.39
N LEU A 92 14.96 -18.67 -2.56
CA LEU A 92 16.18 -18.33 -1.84
C LEU A 92 16.61 -16.89 -2.12
N LYS A 93 16.54 -16.45 -3.38
CA LYS A 93 16.93 -15.08 -3.76
C LYS A 93 16.06 -14.02 -3.08
N ILE A 94 14.73 -14.18 -3.05
CA ILE A 94 13.82 -13.23 -2.40
C ILE A 94 13.94 -13.26 -0.86
N ILE A 95 14.35 -14.37 -0.25
CA ILE A 95 14.62 -14.45 1.20
C ILE A 95 15.96 -13.77 1.57
N VAL A 96 17.01 -13.96 0.76
CA VAL A 96 18.36 -13.43 1.07
C VAL A 96 18.51 -11.97 0.65
N THR A 97 17.72 -11.47 -0.32
CA THR A 97 17.83 -10.08 -0.78
C THR A 97 16.99 -9.14 0.12
N PRO A 98 17.61 -8.15 0.80
CA PRO A 98 16.87 -7.17 1.60
C PRO A 98 16.01 -6.26 0.70
N PRO A 99 14.96 -5.62 1.24
CA PRO A 99 14.06 -4.78 0.45
C PRO A 99 14.65 -3.41 0.08
N GLY A 100 15.67 -2.94 0.82
CA GLY A 100 16.19 -1.58 0.78
C GLY A 100 15.55 -0.73 1.86
N PHE A 101 16.26 -0.45 2.96
CA PHE A 101 15.74 0.34 4.07
C PHE A 101 16.17 1.80 3.93
N ALA A 102 15.26 2.75 4.17
CA ALA A 102 15.55 4.17 3.95
C ALA A 102 16.67 4.70 4.86
N ARG A 103 16.79 4.17 6.09
CA ARG A 103 17.85 4.50 7.05
C ARG A 103 19.27 4.17 6.57
N ASP A 104 19.40 3.28 5.58
CA ASP A 104 20.69 2.89 5.01
C ASP A 104 21.17 3.95 3.97
N HIS A 105 20.32 4.93 3.63
CA HIS A 105 20.55 5.93 2.58
C HIS A 105 20.23 7.38 2.99
N VAL A 106 19.40 7.59 4.02
CA VAL A 106 19.01 8.93 4.52
C VAL A 106 19.38 9.02 6.00
N PRO A 107 20.12 10.05 6.44
CA PRO A 107 20.39 10.28 7.84
C PRO A 107 19.11 10.67 8.59
N GLN A 108 19.12 10.52 9.92
CA GLN A 108 18.06 11.09 10.73
C GLN A 108 18.09 12.61 10.68
N CYS A 109 16.91 13.24 10.69
CA CYS A 109 16.72 14.68 10.73
C CYS A 109 15.68 15.03 11.79
N GLU A 110 15.68 16.30 12.21
CA GLU A 110 14.61 16.81 13.06
C GLU A 110 13.29 16.85 12.30
N ALA A 111 12.18 16.92 13.03
CA ALA A 111 10.88 17.14 12.43
C ALA A 111 10.87 18.57 11.83
N PRO A 112 10.64 18.74 10.52
CA PRO A 112 10.44 20.07 9.95
C PRO A 112 9.35 20.85 10.71
N GLY A 113 9.52 22.17 10.83
CA GLY A 113 8.63 23.02 11.64
C GLY A 113 7.18 22.97 11.16
N THR A 114 6.21 23.19 12.07
CA THR A 114 4.78 23.23 11.70
C THR A 114 4.53 24.27 10.60
N THR A 115 4.11 23.82 9.42
CA THR A 115 3.75 24.71 8.31
C THR A 115 2.50 25.53 8.64
N GLN A 116 2.29 26.62 7.89
CA GLN A 116 1.13 27.52 8.04
C GLN A 116 -0.25 26.84 7.90
N TYR A 117 -0.29 25.56 7.47
CA TYR A 117 -1.50 24.78 7.24
C TYR A 117 -1.93 23.90 8.41
N GLY A 118 -1.22 23.93 9.55
CA GLY A 118 -1.80 23.61 10.84
C GLY A 118 -2.43 22.21 11.02
N ARG A 119 -1.70 21.13 10.72
CA ARG A 119 -1.70 19.85 11.47
C ARG A 119 -0.56 18.93 11.00
N PRO A 120 -0.05 18.02 11.83
CA PRO A 120 1.38 17.72 11.84
C PRO A 120 1.77 16.45 11.10
N TRP A 121 3.10 16.32 11.00
CA TRP A 121 3.97 15.22 10.59
C TRP A 121 3.74 13.84 11.24
N ASP A 122 2.65 13.67 11.98
CA ASP A 122 2.39 12.53 12.84
C ASP A 122 0.88 12.25 12.96
N VAL A 123 0.25 11.92 11.83
CA VAL A 123 -0.95 11.07 11.81
C VAL A 123 -0.81 10.08 10.65
N ASP A 124 -1.01 8.81 10.99
CA ASP A 124 -1.12 7.60 10.14
C ASP A 124 -1.92 7.73 8.82
N SER A 125 -1.59 8.63 7.90
CA SER A 125 -2.32 8.82 6.62
C SER A 125 -2.10 7.64 5.64
N GLU A 126 -0.96 6.96 5.76
CA GLU A 126 -0.68 5.67 5.12
C GLU A 126 -1.43 4.49 5.78
N VAL A 127 -2.03 4.69 6.97
CA VAL A 127 -2.76 3.64 7.71
C VAL A 127 -4.22 3.99 8.04
N ARG A 128 -4.69 5.21 7.73
CA ARG A 128 -6.12 5.51 7.51
C ARG A 128 -6.56 4.93 6.17
N GLY A 129 -6.50 3.62 6.11
CA GLY A 129 -7.39 2.75 5.34
C GLY A 129 -8.34 1.97 6.26
N THR A 130 -8.63 2.49 7.46
CA THR A 130 -9.62 1.98 8.42
C THR A 130 -9.93 3.08 9.44
N ASP A 131 -11.17 3.58 9.45
CA ASP A 131 -11.89 3.99 10.67
C ASP A 131 -13.38 4.23 10.35
N ASP A 132 -13.72 4.62 9.12
CA ASP A 132 -15.01 4.30 8.53
C ASP A 132 -14.99 2.81 8.14
N GLY A 133 -15.63 1.99 8.96
CA GLY A 133 -15.28 0.57 9.08
C GLY A 133 -15.67 -0.29 7.87
N HIS A 134 -14.68 -0.68 7.06
CA HIS A 134 -14.71 -1.91 6.26
C HIS A 134 -13.33 -2.61 6.26
N ARG A 135 -13.36 -3.95 6.40
CA ARG A 135 -12.17 -4.80 6.53
C ARG A 135 -11.36 -4.83 5.23
N THR A 136 -10.07 -4.51 5.28
CA THR A 136 -9.11 -4.97 4.26
C THR A 136 -8.95 -6.49 4.39
N ILE A 137 -9.24 -7.22 3.32
CA ILE A 137 -9.01 -8.68 3.24
C ILE A 137 -7.50 -8.92 3.02
N GLY A 138 -6.77 -8.92 4.14
CA GLY A 138 -5.47 -9.56 4.29
C GLY A 138 -5.62 -10.67 5.32
N THR A 139 -5.20 -11.89 4.98
CA THR A 139 -5.44 -13.10 5.79
C THR A 139 -4.90 -12.98 7.22
N ALA A 140 -5.79 -12.86 8.20
CA ALA A 140 -5.48 -12.94 9.63
C ALA A 140 -6.15 -14.19 10.22
N TYR A 141 -5.34 -15.09 10.79
CA TYR A 141 -5.80 -16.42 11.26
C TYR A 141 -6.16 -16.45 12.76
N GLU A 142 -6.18 -15.29 13.43
CA GLU A 142 -6.22 -15.18 14.90
C GLU A 142 -7.48 -14.43 15.41
N GLY A 143 -8.56 -14.43 14.63
CA GLY A 143 -9.79 -13.65 14.90
C GLY A 143 -11.00 -14.43 15.41
N MET A 144 -10.80 -15.61 16.03
CA MET A 144 -11.88 -16.49 16.51
C MET A 144 -11.80 -16.77 18.02
N SER A 145 -11.81 -15.71 18.82
CA SER A 145 -12.35 -15.73 20.18
C SER A 145 -13.00 -14.38 20.49
N GLU A 146 -13.91 -14.37 21.46
CA GLU A 146 -14.50 -13.18 22.09
C GLU A 146 -15.41 -12.28 21.22
N ARG A 147 -16.70 -12.61 21.21
CA ARG A 147 -17.78 -11.60 21.15
C ARG A 147 -18.69 -11.74 22.37
N GLY A 148 -18.45 -10.92 23.39
CA GLY A 148 -19.43 -10.65 24.45
C GLY A 148 -20.35 -9.50 24.06
N HIS A 149 -21.64 -9.59 24.44
CA HIS A 149 -22.65 -8.58 24.12
C HIS A 149 -22.55 -7.32 25.00
N GLY A 150 -22.96 -6.17 24.44
CA GLY A 150 -23.27 -4.94 25.19
C GLY A 150 -23.76 -3.81 24.29
N GLN A 151 -25.00 -3.35 24.46
CA GLN A 151 -25.62 -2.27 23.67
C GLN A 151 -25.86 -1.02 24.55
N SER A 152 -25.34 0.15 24.13
CA SER A 152 -25.96 1.50 24.27
C SER A 152 -26.30 2.04 25.71
N PRO A 153 -26.74 3.31 25.92
CA PRO A 153 -27.01 4.40 24.98
C PRO A 153 -26.39 5.79 25.33
N LEU A 154 -26.76 6.79 24.51
CA LEU A 154 -26.42 8.23 24.51
C LEU A 154 -26.84 9.01 25.79
N SER A 155 -26.17 10.14 26.09
CA SER A 155 -26.75 11.51 26.05
C SER A 155 -25.94 12.63 26.75
N ALA A 156 -26.07 13.87 26.20
CA ALA A 156 -26.13 15.18 26.88
C ALA A 156 -24.87 16.02 27.27
N THR A 157 -24.75 17.17 26.56
CA THR A 157 -24.52 18.57 27.04
C THR A 157 -23.26 19.03 27.79
N SER A 158 -22.45 19.82 27.06
CA SER A 158 -21.89 21.17 27.40
C SER A 158 -21.64 21.60 28.85
N HIS A 159 -20.44 22.13 29.12
CA HIS A 159 -20.21 23.47 29.71
C HIS A 159 -18.73 23.90 29.61
N ASP A 160 -18.47 25.11 29.08
CA ASP A 160 -17.25 25.89 29.32
C ASP A 160 -17.32 26.55 30.71
N PRO A 161 -16.18 26.84 31.35
CA PRO A 161 -15.80 28.26 31.43
C PRO A 161 -14.29 28.54 31.28
N THR A 162 -13.99 29.68 30.65
CA THR A 162 -12.68 30.33 30.65
C THR A 162 -12.42 31.11 31.95
N SER A 163 -11.17 31.15 32.42
CA SER A 163 -10.39 32.39 32.62
C SER A 163 -9.08 32.19 33.40
N ALA A 164 -8.06 32.95 32.96
CA ALA A 164 -6.87 33.47 33.68
C ALA A 164 -6.20 32.66 34.81
N PHE A 165 -4.87 32.45 34.71
CA PHE A 165 -3.87 33.28 35.41
C PHE A 165 -2.42 32.95 34.97
N SER A 166 -1.56 33.95 35.09
CA SER A 166 -0.08 33.95 34.98
C SER A 166 0.38 35.13 35.88
N PRO A 167 1.63 35.24 36.40
CA PRO A 167 2.88 34.93 35.69
C PRO A 167 4.09 34.44 36.54
N ASP A 168 5.28 34.48 35.90
CA ASP A 168 6.62 34.84 36.42
C ASP A 168 7.74 33.81 36.73
N ALA A 169 8.97 34.28 36.41
CA ALA A 169 10.33 33.84 36.82
C ALA A 169 10.91 32.52 36.22
N GLN A 170 12.22 32.36 35.92
CA GLN A 170 13.38 33.28 35.89
C GLN A 170 14.59 32.66 35.11
N GLN A 171 15.31 33.51 34.33
CA GLN A 171 16.78 33.67 34.18
C GLN A 171 17.79 32.56 33.74
N GLY A 172 18.81 33.01 32.98
CA GLY A 172 20.07 32.32 32.59
C GLY A 172 20.18 32.07 31.07
N ALA A 173 20.87 32.83 30.21
CA ALA A 173 22.29 33.25 30.15
C ALA A 173 23.29 32.07 30.09
N ALA A 174 24.29 32.00 29.21
CA ALA A 174 24.65 32.71 27.96
C ALA A 174 25.81 31.93 27.28
N LEU A 175 26.02 32.07 25.95
CA LEU A 175 27.34 32.05 25.27
C LEU A 175 27.17 32.07 23.73
N GLU A 176 27.85 33.00 23.07
CA GLU A 176 27.89 33.22 21.61
C GLU A 176 29.30 33.71 21.24
N LEU A 177 29.80 33.32 20.04
CA LEU A 177 31.02 33.68 19.26
C LEU A 177 31.45 32.39 18.49
N ASP A 178 31.84 32.36 17.22
CA ASP A 178 32.06 33.41 16.20
C ASP A 178 31.84 32.89 14.76
N ALA A 179 31.80 33.84 13.81
CA ALA A 179 31.50 33.79 12.35
C ALA A 179 32.35 32.80 11.47
N ILE A 180 32.21 32.62 10.14
CA ILE A 180 31.78 33.47 8.98
C ILE A 180 31.24 32.57 7.78
N PRO A 181 30.95 33.03 6.51
CA PRO A 181 29.98 32.40 5.56
C PRO A 181 30.65 31.98 4.21
N PRO A 182 30.04 32.02 2.98
CA PRO A 182 28.63 32.00 2.50
C PRO A 182 28.36 30.81 1.51
N ILE A 183 27.22 30.68 0.83
CA ILE A 183 26.87 31.29 -0.49
C ILE A 183 25.33 31.28 -0.65
N ALA A 184 24.78 32.36 -1.21
CA ALA A 184 23.36 32.49 -1.55
C ALA A 184 23.14 32.74 -3.06
N SER A 185 21.87 32.63 -3.47
CA SER A 185 21.24 32.77 -4.81
C SER A 185 20.80 31.42 -5.41
N VAL A 186 19.60 31.28 -5.98
CA VAL A 186 18.78 32.30 -6.68
C VAL A 186 17.31 32.27 -6.24
N HIS A 187 16.80 33.39 -5.71
CA HIS A 187 15.39 33.78 -5.86
C HIS A 187 15.31 35.29 -6.07
N ALA A 188 14.82 35.71 -7.24
CA ALA A 188 14.62 37.11 -7.57
C ALA A 188 13.20 37.33 -8.10
N ARG A 189 12.42 38.10 -7.32
CA ARG A 189 11.31 38.99 -7.69
C ARG A 189 10.34 38.57 -8.81
N VAL A 190 9.05 38.60 -8.48
CA VAL A 190 8.22 39.75 -8.86
C VAL A 190 7.43 40.24 -7.64
N THR A 191 7.51 41.53 -7.36
CA THR A 191 6.63 42.26 -6.44
C THR A 191 6.17 43.52 -7.15
N SER A 192 4.89 43.88 -7.06
CA SER A 192 4.42 45.23 -7.37
C SER A 192 3.22 45.59 -6.49
N PRO A 193 3.00 46.87 -6.11
CA PRO A 193 2.21 47.22 -4.93
C PRO A 193 0.91 48.01 -5.21
N VAL A 194 -0.14 47.71 -4.44
CA VAL A 194 -1.32 48.55 -4.12
C VAL A 194 -1.86 47.97 -2.79
N GLY A 195 -2.30 48.69 -1.77
CA GLY A 195 -2.41 50.13 -1.52
C GLY A 195 -3.37 50.29 -0.33
N ASP A 196 -3.07 51.17 0.64
CA ASP A 196 -3.91 51.33 1.83
C ASP A 196 -5.25 51.99 1.50
N ASP A 197 -6.36 51.43 2.00
CA ASP A 197 -7.58 52.18 2.29
C ASP A 197 -8.44 51.43 3.32
N CYS A 198 -8.93 52.15 4.33
CA CYS A 198 -9.68 51.59 5.46
C CYS A 198 -11.19 51.58 5.19
N ALA A 199 -11.87 50.50 5.58
CA ALA A 199 -13.29 50.53 5.89
C ALA A 199 -13.62 49.59 7.06
N LEU A 200 -14.09 50.18 8.17
CA LEU A 200 -14.62 49.45 9.33
C LEU A 200 -15.96 48.80 8.96
N GLY A 201 -16.16 47.55 9.38
CA GLY A 201 -17.42 46.83 9.22
C GLY A 201 -17.54 45.70 10.23
N ASP A 202 -18.32 45.93 11.29
CA ASP A 202 -18.58 44.94 12.33
C ASP A 202 -19.34 43.73 11.79
N ALA A 203 -18.77 42.53 11.97
CA ALA A 203 -19.47 41.26 11.80
C ALA A 203 -18.83 40.15 12.65
N SER A 204 -19.18 40.10 13.94
CA SER A 204 -18.92 38.94 14.80
C SER A 204 -19.43 37.66 14.11
N THR A 205 -18.51 36.86 13.59
CA THR A 205 -18.84 35.58 12.96
C THR A 205 -18.21 34.47 13.78
N THR A 206 -19.06 33.73 14.48
CA THR A 206 -18.68 32.54 15.26
C THR A 206 -18.01 31.50 14.38
N VAL A 207 -16.84 31.02 14.80
CA VAL A 207 -16.13 29.93 14.12
C VAL A 207 -16.89 28.63 14.36
N HIS A 208 -17.75 28.26 13.42
CA HIS A 208 -18.37 26.94 13.43
C HIS A 208 -17.36 25.88 12.96
N GLU A 209 -16.87 25.12 13.94
CA GLU A 209 -16.10 23.90 13.75
C GLU A 209 -16.79 22.97 12.73
N THR A 210 -16.21 22.87 11.54
CA THR A 210 -16.77 22.04 10.46
C THR A 210 -16.10 20.67 10.49
N GLN A 211 -16.83 19.68 10.99
CA GLN A 211 -16.50 18.26 10.80
C GLN A 211 -16.30 17.96 9.30
N PRO A 212 -15.39 17.05 8.93
CA PRO A 212 -15.15 16.68 7.53
C PRO A 212 -16.26 15.73 7.00
N TYR A 213 -17.52 16.13 7.13
CA TYR A 213 -18.62 15.50 6.44
C TYR A 213 -18.62 15.98 4.98
N LEU A 214 -18.79 15.04 4.06
CA LEU A 214 -18.89 15.20 2.60
C LEU A 214 -19.39 16.59 2.17
N GLN A 215 -18.48 17.50 1.80
CA GLN A 215 -18.87 18.74 1.13
C GLN A 215 -19.54 18.37 -0.20
N PRO A 216 -20.79 18.83 -0.45
CA PRO A 216 -21.42 18.62 -1.74
C PRO A 216 -20.58 19.25 -2.84
N VAL A 217 -20.40 18.51 -3.94
CA VAL A 217 -19.80 19.05 -5.17
C VAL A 217 -20.52 20.35 -5.52
N ALA A 218 -19.77 21.41 -5.82
CA ALA A 218 -20.33 22.67 -6.29
C ALA A 218 -21.06 22.44 -7.62
N ALA A 219 -22.36 22.18 -7.54
CA ALA A 219 -23.23 21.95 -8.69
C ALA A 219 -23.42 23.27 -9.42
N GLN A 220 -22.61 23.49 -10.45
CA GLN A 220 -22.86 24.56 -11.41
C GLN A 220 -24.15 24.21 -12.18
N ASN A 221 -25.21 24.93 -11.86
CA ASN A 221 -26.54 24.71 -12.41
C ASN A 221 -26.68 25.43 -13.76
N GLU A 222 -26.26 24.79 -14.85
CA GLU A 222 -26.60 25.26 -16.20
C GLU A 222 -27.97 24.72 -16.63
N THR A 223 -28.87 25.63 -17.01
CA THR A 223 -30.22 25.30 -17.46
C THR A 223 -30.22 24.96 -18.95
N THR A 224 -30.07 23.68 -19.29
CA THR A 224 -30.38 23.20 -20.65
C THR A 224 -31.87 23.01 -20.83
N ASP A 225 -32.40 23.45 -21.97
CA ASP A 225 -33.78 23.22 -22.42
C ASP A 225 -34.19 21.72 -22.28
N LYS A 226 -35.48 21.49 -21.99
CA LYS A 226 -36.11 20.20 -21.65
C LYS A 226 -35.86 19.63 -20.24
N GLY A 227 -36.06 20.46 -19.21
CA GLY A 227 -36.67 20.06 -17.92
C GLY A 227 -35.95 19.04 -17.01
N ARG A 228 -34.85 18.42 -17.44
CA ARG A 228 -34.06 17.46 -16.66
C ARG A 228 -32.87 18.19 -16.05
N LYS A 229 -32.90 18.47 -14.75
CA LYS A 229 -31.75 19.01 -13.99
C LYS A 229 -30.55 18.08 -14.19
N GLN A 230 -29.58 18.48 -15.02
CA GLN A 230 -28.33 17.75 -15.16
C GLN A 230 -27.40 18.15 -14.01
N VAL A 231 -27.16 17.23 -13.07
CA VAL A 231 -26.14 17.42 -12.04
C VAL A 231 -24.78 17.28 -12.72
N HIS A 232 -24.10 18.40 -12.96
CA HIS A 232 -22.73 18.41 -13.45
C HIS A 232 -21.79 17.92 -12.35
N VAL A 233 -21.42 16.63 -12.41
CA VAL A 233 -20.40 16.02 -11.55
C VAL A 233 -19.10 15.90 -12.33
N THR A 234 -18.02 16.47 -11.78
CA THR A 234 -16.64 16.24 -12.22
C THR A 234 -15.89 15.33 -11.24
N ARG A 235 -14.79 14.73 -11.69
CA ARG A 235 -13.85 14.00 -10.84
C ARG A 235 -13.12 15.00 -9.92
N ASN A 236 -13.01 14.67 -8.64
CA ASN A 236 -12.24 15.46 -7.67
C ASN A 236 -11.00 14.65 -7.21
N PRO A 237 -9.85 14.79 -7.90
CA PRO A 237 -8.66 14.02 -7.58
C PRO A 237 -7.92 14.59 -6.35
N PRO A 238 -7.14 13.77 -5.62
CA PRO A 238 -6.37 14.24 -4.47
C PRO A 238 -5.43 15.40 -4.82
N GLN A 239 -5.52 16.49 -4.03
CA GLN A 239 -4.69 17.69 -4.17
C GLN A 239 -3.54 17.75 -3.16
N THR A 240 -3.23 16.63 -2.50
CA THR A 240 -2.11 16.50 -1.57
C THR A 240 -0.78 16.62 -2.32
N PRO A 241 0.11 17.56 -1.95
CA PRO A 241 1.41 17.74 -2.60
C PRO A 241 2.40 16.64 -2.17
N VAL A 242 2.29 15.46 -2.78
CA VAL A 242 3.05 14.25 -2.37
C VAL A 242 4.55 14.31 -2.65
N LEU A 243 5.02 15.23 -3.50
CA LEU A 243 6.44 15.47 -3.75
C LEU A 243 7.05 16.50 -2.80
N ALA A 244 6.25 17.39 -2.21
CA ALA A 244 6.74 18.36 -1.23
C ALA A 244 7.40 17.64 -0.05
N ASP A 245 8.51 18.18 0.44
CA ASP A 245 9.17 17.64 1.63
C ASP A 245 8.20 17.66 2.82
N GLU A 246 7.30 18.65 2.86
CA GLU A 246 6.38 18.82 3.99
C GLU A 246 5.34 17.71 4.20
N TYR A 247 5.30 16.71 3.32
CA TYR A 247 4.38 15.58 3.38
C TYR A 247 5.11 14.23 3.47
N ARG A 248 6.45 14.25 3.61
CA ARG A 248 7.32 13.06 3.53
C ARG A 248 8.14 12.76 4.79
N TYR A 249 8.00 13.49 5.90
CA TYR A 249 8.69 13.09 7.14
C TYR A 249 8.11 11.78 7.73
N CYS A 250 8.97 10.96 8.35
CA CYS A 250 8.57 9.83 9.18
C CYS A 250 8.95 10.08 10.64
N ALA A 251 7.96 10.35 11.50
CA ALA A 251 8.18 10.58 12.92
C ALA A 251 8.78 9.37 13.68
N ARG A 252 8.57 8.14 13.18
CA ARG A 252 9.07 6.91 13.80
C ARG A 252 10.57 6.70 13.54
N ASP A 253 10.97 6.77 12.28
CA ASP A 253 12.38 6.59 11.88
C ASP A 253 13.20 7.89 11.97
N LYS A 254 12.52 9.03 12.19
CA LYS A 254 13.06 10.40 12.24
C LYS A 254 13.86 10.76 10.99
N LEU A 255 13.29 10.52 9.81
CA LEU A 255 13.92 10.80 8.52
C LEU A 255 12.90 11.32 7.49
N MET A 256 13.40 12.05 6.49
CA MET A 256 12.65 12.39 5.30
C MET A 256 12.55 11.16 4.39
N LYS A 257 11.34 10.67 4.15
CA LYS A 257 11.08 9.55 3.23
C LYS A 257 11.52 9.93 1.81
N PRO A 258 12.41 9.15 1.18
CA PRO A 258 12.60 9.20 -0.27
C PRO A 258 11.29 8.90 -1.00
N MET A 259 11.23 9.22 -2.28
CA MET A 259 10.03 8.99 -3.08
C MET A 259 9.59 7.51 -3.02
N ARG A 260 8.28 7.27 -2.90
CA ARG A 260 7.66 5.93 -2.82
C ARG A 260 8.05 5.10 -1.58
N THR A 261 8.64 5.73 -0.56
CA THR A 261 9.02 5.07 0.70
C THR A 261 7.88 5.13 1.71
N HIS A 262 7.59 4.00 2.36
CA HIS A 262 6.58 3.92 3.41
C HIS A 262 7.12 3.16 4.64
N HIS A 263 6.57 3.45 5.83
CA HIS A 263 7.00 2.81 7.07
C HIS A 263 6.27 1.47 7.29
N CYS A 264 7.01 0.36 7.29
CA CYS A 264 6.42 -0.94 7.60
C CYS A 264 6.37 -1.16 9.12
N ARG A 265 5.17 -1.20 9.70
CA ARG A 265 4.97 -1.46 11.14
C ARG A 265 5.58 -2.80 11.59
N LEU A 266 5.43 -3.87 10.81
CA LEU A 266 5.93 -5.21 11.17
C LEU A 266 7.46 -5.32 11.18
N CYS A 267 8.15 -4.52 10.36
CA CYS A 267 9.61 -4.41 10.33
C CYS A 267 10.15 -3.23 11.15
N ALA A 268 9.28 -2.35 11.68
CA ALA A 268 9.62 -1.11 12.38
C ALA A 268 10.66 -0.23 11.63
N THR A 269 10.48 -0.05 10.32
CA THR A 269 11.38 0.77 9.50
C THR A 269 10.74 1.20 8.18
N CYS A 270 11.15 2.37 7.67
CA CYS A 270 10.90 2.82 6.29
C CYS A 270 11.62 1.91 5.28
N VAL A 271 10.88 1.54 4.23
CA VAL A 271 11.33 0.68 3.13
C VAL A 271 11.19 1.45 1.81
N LEU A 272 12.25 1.47 1.02
CA LEU A 272 12.27 2.13 -0.30
C LEU A 272 11.33 1.41 -1.27
N GLN A 273 10.56 2.16 -2.06
CA GLN A 273 9.55 1.64 -2.99
C GLN A 273 8.63 0.58 -2.35
N TYR A 274 8.20 0.80 -1.11
CA TYR A 274 7.49 -0.20 -0.31
C TYR A 274 6.23 -0.68 -1.04
N ASP A 275 6.19 -1.99 -1.31
CA ASP A 275 5.07 -2.63 -1.97
C ASP A 275 4.14 -3.28 -0.94
N HIS A 276 4.66 -4.21 -0.14
CA HIS A 276 3.94 -4.83 0.99
C HIS A 276 4.91 -5.57 1.94
N HIS A 277 4.42 -5.94 3.13
CA HIS A 277 5.07 -6.95 3.97
C HIS A 277 4.52 -8.33 3.62
N CYS A 278 5.40 -9.31 3.38
CA CYS A 278 5.01 -10.64 2.91
C CYS A 278 5.46 -11.73 3.90
N PRO A 279 4.51 -12.35 4.65
CA PRO A 279 4.83 -13.42 5.58
C PRO A 279 5.52 -14.62 4.92
N TRP A 280 5.15 -14.96 3.67
CA TRP A 280 5.66 -16.12 2.93
C TRP A 280 7.18 -16.07 2.64
N ILE A 281 7.78 -14.88 2.66
CA ILE A 281 9.25 -14.68 2.56
C ILE A 281 9.86 -14.15 3.88
N GLY A 282 9.00 -13.89 4.88
CA GLY A 282 9.36 -13.36 6.19
C GLY A 282 10.05 -11.99 6.15
N GLN A 283 9.66 -11.10 5.22
CA GLN A 283 10.16 -9.72 5.12
C GLN A 283 9.29 -8.85 4.19
N CYS A 284 9.67 -7.58 4.02
CA CYS A 284 9.05 -6.69 3.03
C CYS A 284 9.50 -6.97 1.59
N VAL A 285 8.63 -6.57 0.67
CA VAL A 285 8.93 -6.35 -0.74
C VAL A 285 9.10 -4.84 -0.97
N GLY A 286 10.25 -4.46 -1.51
CA GLY A 286 10.66 -3.07 -1.77
C GLY A 286 11.63 -2.98 -2.95
N ALA A 287 12.22 -1.80 -3.15
CA ALA A 287 13.00 -1.43 -4.34
C ALA A 287 14.02 -2.50 -4.78
N TYR A 288 14.73 -3.12 -3.83
CA TYR A 288 15.86 -4.01 -4.12
C TYR A 288 15.48 -5.48 -4.35
N ASN A 289 14.27 -5.88 -3.96
CA ASN A 289 13.84 -7.28 -4.06
C ASN A 289 12.52 -7.49 -4.83
N ARG A 290 11.82 -6.42 -5.24
CA ARG A 290 10.58 -6.44 -6.04
C ARG A 290 10.66 -7.27 -7.32
N LYS A 291 11.77 -7.19 -8.06
CA LYS A 291 12.08 -8.05 -9.23
C LYS A 291 12.12 -9.53 -8.86
N PHE A 292 12.80 -9.87 -7.76
CA PHE A 292 12.93 -11.26 -7.30
C PHE A 292 11.60 -11.81 -6.76
N PHE A 293 10.73 -10.96 -6.21
CA PHE A 293 9.37 -11.34 -5.83
C PHE A 293 8.53 -11.74 -7.05
N VAL A 294 8.58 -10.98 -8.14
CA VAL A 294 7.88 -11.32 -9.40
C VAL A 294 8.41 -12.63 -10.00
N ASN A 295 9.73 -12.83 -10.02
CA ASN A 295 10.32 -14.09 -10.46
C ASN A 295 9.88 -15.26 -9.57
N PHE A 296 9.86 -15.07 -8.25
CA PHE A 296 9.39 -16.06 -7.29
C PHE A 296 7.93 -16.45 -7.53
N THR A 297 6.99 -15.50 -7.66
CA THR A 297 5.58 -15.84 -7.89
C THR A 297 5.37 -16.51 -9.25
N PHE A 298 6.09 -16.07 -10.29
CA PHE A 298 6.06 -16.68 -11.62
C PHE A 298 6.49 -18.15 -11.59
N TRP A 299 7.68 -18.46 -11.06
CA TRP A 299 8.17 -19.84 -11.00
C TRP A 299 7.42 -20.70 -9.98
N SER A 300 6.87 -20.12 -8.92
CA SER A 300 5.90 -20.81 -8.04
C SER A 300 4.67 -21.25 -8.83
N THR A 301 4.12 -20.38 -9.66
CA THR A 301 2.94 -20.69 -10.50
C THR A 301 3.22 -21.87 -11.42
N TRP A 302 4.36 -21.87 -12.12
CA TRP A 302 4.74 -22.98 -13.00
C TRP A 302 5.01 -24.29 -12.24
N PHE A 303 5.70 -24.22 -11.11
CA PHE A 303 5.97 -25.38 -10.27
C PHE A 303 4.68 -26.02 -9.75
N THR A 304 3.78 -25.24 -9.15
CA THR A 304 2.52 -25.80 -8.62
C THR A 304 1.56 -26.21 -9.73
N ALA A 305 1.51 -25.49 -10.86
CA ALA A 305 0.68 -25.87 -12.01
C ALA A 305 1.12 -27.20 -12.63
N TRP A 306 2.44 -27.44 -12.72
CA TRP A 306 2.99 -28.71 -13.19
C TRP A 306 2.62 -29.86 -12.25
N VAL A 307 2.83 -29.69 -10.94
CA VAL A 307 2.46 -30.70 -9.93
C VAL A 307 0.96 -30.98 -9.96
N PHE A 308 0.13 -29.94 -9.94
CA PHE A 308 -1.32 -30.08 -10.01
C PHE A 308 -1.77 -30.79 -11.29
N GLY A 309 -1.31 -30.34 -12.47
CA GLY A 309 -1.73 -30.86 -13.76
C GLY A 309 -1.32 -32.32 -13.98
N THR A 310 -0.08 -32.69 -13.64
CA THR A 310 0.40 -34.08 -13.81
C THR A 310 -0.27 -35.04 -12.83
N LEU A 311 -0.38 -34.68 -11.54
CA LEU A 311 -1.03 -35.54 -10.55
C LEU A 311 -2.54 -35.67 -10.77
N LEU A 312 -3.22 -34.60 -11.20
CA LEU A 312 -4.64 -34.66 -11.53
C LEU A 312 -4.90 -35.51 -12.79
N ALA A 313 -4.05 -35.38 -13.82
CA ALA A 313 -4.16 -36.20 -15.03
C ALA A 313 -3.97 -37.69 -14.71
N ASP A 314 -2.95 -38.03 -13.91
CA ASP A 314 -2.67 -39.40 -13.50
C ASP A 314 -3.82 -39.96 -12.63
N LEU A 315 -4.35 -39.18 -11.68
CA LEU A 315 -5.53 -39.56 -10.89
C LEU A 315 -6.75 -39.86 -11.76
N ILE A 316 -7.04 -39.05 -12.78
CA ILE A 316 -8.19 -39.24 -13.70
C ILE A 316 -8.02 -40.46 -14.62
N VAL A 317 -6.79 -40.83 -14.95
CA VAL A 317 -6.48 -42.04 -15.72
C VAL A 317 -6.57 -43.27 -14.83
N ASP A 318 -5.89 -43.25 -13.68
CA ASP A 318 -5.83 -44.38 -12.76
C ASP A 318 -7.18 -44.69 -12.11
N SER A 319 -8.03 -43.68 -11.84
CA SER A 319 -9.38 -43.89 -11.27
C SER A 319 -10.34 -44.66 -12.19
N ARG A 320 -9.94 -44.97 -13.43
CA ARG A 320 -10.69 -45.84 -14.35
C ARG A 320 -10.42 -47.34 -14.07
N ASN A 321 -9.36 -47.65 -13.32
CA ASN A 321 -8.99 -49.01 -12.97
C ASN A 321 -9.66 -49.42 -11.66
N ILE A 322 -10.45 -50.50 -11.68
CA ILE A 322 -11.22 -51.00 -10.52
C ILE A 322 -10.32 -51.34 -9.33
N SER A 323 -9.06 -51.73 -9.58
CA SER A 323 -8.08 -52.08 -8.54
C SER A 323 -7.26 -50.89 -8.02
N TYR A 324 -7.54 -49.66 -8.45
CA TYR A 324 -6.77 -48.49 -8.03
C TYR A 324 -6.98 -48.17 -6.54
N GLN A 325 -5.89 -48.07 -5.80
CA GLN A 325 -5.89 -47.65 -4.40
C GLN A 325 -5.48 -46.19 -4.27
N LEU A 326 -6.30 -45.44 -3.54
CA LEU A 326 -6.23 -44.01 -3.41
C LEU A 326 -5.14 -43.59 -2.40
N ASP A 327 -4.06 -42.94 -2.85
CA ASP A 327 -3.00 -42.45 -1.95
C ASP A 327 -3.39 -41.09 -1.35
N GLY A 328 -3.62 -41.05 -0.03
CA GLY A 328 -4.00 -39.83 0.68
C GLY A 328 -2.95 -38.72 0.62
N GLN A 329 -1.66 -39.06 0.47
CA GLN A 329 -0.60 -38.05 0.31
C GLN A 329 -0.65 -37.39 -1.06
N GLU A 330 -0.94 -38.15 -2.12
CA GLU A 330 -1.08 -37.63 -3.49
C GLU A 330 -2.30 -36.70 -3.58
N ILE A 331 -3.43 -37.04 -2.95
CA ILE A 331 -4.60 -36.13 -2.85
C ILE A 331 -4.23 -34.84 -2.13
N ALA A 332 -3.54 -34.93 -0.99
CA ALA A 332 -3.15 -33.75 -0.23
C ALA A 332 -2.24 -32.82 -1.06
N VAL A 333 -1.30 -33.38 -1.84
CA VAL A 333 -0.48 -32.60 -2.79
C VAL A 333 -1.33 -32.02 -3.92
N ILE A 334 -2.27 -32.77 -4.52
CA ILE A 334 -3.17 -32.24 -5.57
C ILE A 334 -3.97 -31.04 -5.05
N ALA A 335 -4.59 -31.16 -3.88
CA ALA A 335 -5.39 -30.10 -3.29
C ALA A 335 -4.57 -28.84 -2.98
N LEU A 336 -3.39 -29.01 -2.37
CA LEU A 336 -2.48 -27.90 -2.08
C LEU A 336 -1.93 -27.27 -3.36
N ALA A 337 -1.48 -28.07 -4.33
CA ALA A 337 -0.95 -27.59 -5.60
C ALA A 337 -2.00 -26.83 -6.42
N GLY A 338 -3.27 -27.28 -6.42
CA GLY A 338 -4.38 -26.55 -7.05
C GLY A 338 -4.63 -25.20 -6.41
N LEU A 339 -4.74 -25.16 -5.06
CA LEU A 339 -4.92 -23.92 -4.29
C LEU A 339 -3.75 -22.94 -4.50
N PHE A 340 -2.51 -23.42 -4.38
CA PHE A 340 -1.33 -22.58 -4.59
C PHE A 340 -1.17 -22.15 -6.04
N THR A 341 -1.60 -22.93 -7.03
CA THR A 341 -1.61 -22.51 -8.44
C THR A 341 -2.55 -21.33 -8.65
N MET A 342 -3.79 -21.41 -8.16
CA MET A 342 -4.75 -20.30 -8.25
C MET A 342 -4.22 -19.04 -7.54
N PHE A 343 -3.69 -19.22 -6.32
CA PHE A 343 -3.13 -18.13 -5.52
C PHE A 343 -1.91 -17.47 -6.19
N THR A 344 -0.89 -18.24 -6.57
CA THR A 344 0.34 -17.71 -7.17
C THR A 344 0.14 -17.17 -8.58
N ALA A 345 -0.78 -17.75 -9.37
CA ALA A 345 -1.19 -17.17 -10.66
C ALA A 345 -1.85 -15.80 -10.46
N SER A 346 -2.74 -15.67 -9.46
CA SER A 346 -3.40 -14.38 -9.16
C SER A 346 -2.40 -13.30 -8.72
N LEU A 347 -1.42 -13.66 -7.88
CA LEU A 347 -0.33 -12.76 -7.48
C LEU A 347 0.55 -12.39 -8.68
N THR A 348 0.95 -13.36 -9.50
CA THR A 348 1.79 -13.11 -10.69
C THR A 348 1.08 -12.16 -11.66
N ALA A 349 -0.21 -12.37 -11.93
CA ALA A 349 -1.00 -11.48 -12.78
C ALA A 349 -1.17 -10.07 -12.15
N GLY A 350 -1.44 -10.00 -10.84
CA GLY A 350 -1.57 -8.76 -10.08
C GLY A 350 -0.30 -7.92 -10.11
N HIS A 351 0.85 -8.50 -9.73
CA HIS A 351 2.12 -7.79 -9.75
C HIS A 351 2.62 -7.50 -11.17
N THR A 352 2.35 -8.36 -12.15
CA THR A 352 2.63 -8.05 -13.58
C THR A 352 1.86 -6.81 -14.03
N ARG A 353 0.57 -6.71 -13.69
CA ARG A 353 -0.24 -5.50 -13.94
C ARG A 353 0.36 -4.27 -13.26
N LEU A 354 0.75 -4.38 -11.98
CA LEU A 354 1.36 -3.30 -11.20
C LEU A 354 2.67 -2.80 -11.82
N LEU A 355 3.54 -3.70 -12.28
CA LEU A 355 4.76 -3.37 -13.03
C LEU A 355 4.42 -2.63 -14.34
N ILE A 356 3.45 -3.12 -15.11
CA ILE A 356 3.03 -2.52 -16.39
C ILE A 356 2.46 -1.10 -16.24
N ILE A 357 1.91 -0.73 -15.09
CA ILE A 357 1.44 0.63 -14.79
C ILE A 357 2.42 1.46 -13.93
N ASN A 358 3.60 0.91 -13.62
CA ASN A 358 4.59 1.46 -12.68
C ASN A 358 4.01 1.89 -11.32
N ALA A 359 3.20 1.03 -10.71
CA ALA A 359 2.62 1.27 -9.38
C ALA A 359 3.05 0.21 -8.38
N THR A 360 3.17 0.55 -7.10
CA THR A 360 3.25 -0.42 -5.99
C THR A 360 1.85 -0.87 -5.56
N THR A 361 1.77 -1.91 -4.73
CA THR A 361 0.49 -2.30 -4.12
C THR A 361 -0.14 -1.15 -3.31
N VAL A 362 0.64 -0.39 -2.52
CA VAL A 362 0.16 0.79 -1.78
C VAL A 362 -0.44 1.85 -2.71
N GLU A 363 0.26 2.20 -3.79
CA GLU A 363 -0.21 3.19 -4.77
C GLU A 363 -1.49 2.71 -5.48
N SER A 364 -1.62 1.40 -5.71
CA SER A 364 -2.84 0.81 -6.29
C SER A 364 -4.08 0.90 -5.39
N LEU A 365 -3.89 0.91 -4.07
CA LEU A 365 -4.97 1.22 -3.12
C LEU A 365 -5.41 2.68 -3.26
N GLY A 366 -4.48 3.60 -3.51
CA GLY A 366 -4.77 5.00 -3.85
C GLY A 366 -5.66 5.11 -5.09
N PHE A 367 -5.32 4.43 -6.19
CA PHE A 367 -6.16 4.41 -7.39
C PHE A 367 -7.54 3.81 -7.13
N SER A 368 -7.62 2.79 -6.29
CA SER A 368 -8.86 2.10 -5.93
C SER A 368 -9.80 3.03 -5.15
N ARG A 369 -9.29 3.78 -4.17
CA ARG A 369 -10.03 4.83 -3.45
C ARG A 369 -10.54 5.93 -4.39
N THR A 370 -9.74 6.36 -5.36
CA THR A 370 -10.20 7.35 -6.36
C THR A 370 -11.33 6.78 -7.23
N LYS A 371 -11.20 5.54 -7.71
CA LYS A 371 -12.26 4.86 -8.49
C LYS A 371 -13.54 4.62 -7.68
N GLU A 372 -13.42 4.44 -6.38
CA GLU A 372 -14.55 4.29 -5.45
C GLU A 372 -15.26 5.63 -5.21
N LYS A 373 -14.51 6.72 -5.01
CA LYS A 373 -15.07 8.08 -4.99
C LYS A 373 -15.80 8.40 -6.30
N ASP A 374 -15.16 8.17 -7.45
CA ASP A 374 -15.76 8.29 -8.78
C ASP A 374 -17.08 7.49 -8.89
N LYS A 375 -17.11 6.26 -8.36
CA LYS A 375 -18.31 5.41 -8.33
C LYS A 375 -19.40 6.02 -7.46
N ALA A 376 -19.09 6.43 -6.23
CA ALA A 376 -20.05 7.03 -5.31
C ALA A 376 -20.66 8.33 -5.87
N SER A 377 -19.84 9.20 -6.47
CA SER A 377 -20.32 10.43 -7.10
C SER A 377 -21.27 10.16 -8.29
N LEU A 378 -21.03 9.09 -9.06
CA LEU A 378 -21.94 8.64 -10.12
C LEU A 378 -23.22 7.98 -9.59
N GLU A 379 -23.17 7.32 -8.44
CA GLU A 379 -24.35 6.71 -7.80
C GLU A 379 -25.24 7.76 -7.15
N MET A 380 -24.66 8.86 -6.65
CA MET A 380 -25.39 10.03 -6.17
C MET A 380 -26.08 10.81 -7.31
N ALA A 381 -25.43 10.98 -8.46
CA ALA A 381 -25.97 11.77 -9.57
C ALA A 381 -26.86 11.00 -10.57
N PHE A 382 -26.72 9.67 -10.64
CA PHE A 382 -27.45 8.84 -11.60
C PHE A 382 -28.03 7.59 -10.95
N SER A 383 -29.33 7.35 -11.15
CA SER A 383 -30.01 6.09 -10.81
C SER A 383 -29.29 4.88 -11.41
N PHE A 384 -29.43 3.71 -10.78
CA PHE A 384 -28.66 2.52 -11.14
C PHE A 384 -28.90 2.02 -12.59
N TRP A 385 -30.08 2.28 -13.15
CA TRP A 385 -30.42 1.96 -14.55
C TRP A 385 -29.70 2.82 -15.60
N HIS A 386 -29.14 3.99 -15.23
CA HIS A 386 -28.45 4.92 -16.15
C HIS A 386 -27.01 4.48 -16.47
N CYS A 387 -26.83 3.21 -16.83
CA CYS A 387 -25.53 2.62 -17.13
C CYS A 387 -24.79 3.36 -18.26
N ARG A 388 -25.53 3.83 -19.28
CA ARG A 388 -24.97 4.56 -20.42
C ARG A 388 -24.45 5.94 -20.01
N GLU A 389 -25.23 6.71 -19.26
CA GLU A 389 -24.82 8.03 -18.77
C GLU A 389 -23.66 7.93 -17.77
N LYS A 390 -23.66 6.92 -16.87
CA LYS A 390 -22.53 6.63 -15.98
C LYS A 390 -21.25 6.32 -16.76
N HIS A 391 -21.32 5.48 -17.79
CA HIS A 391 -20.18 5.15 -18.64
C HIS A 391 -19.67 6.37 -19.44
N GLN A 392 -20.58 7.14 -20.05
CA GLN A 392 -20.23 8.37 -20.77
C GLN A 392 -19.59 9.42 -19.86
N THR A 393 -20.03 9.52 -18.60
CA THR A 393 -19.46 10.46 -17.63
C THR A 393 -18.06 10.05 -17.19
N ARG A 394 -17.82 8.75 -16.92
CA ARG A 394 -16.44 8.23 -16.71
C ARG A 394 -15.54 8.48 -17.90
N LYS A 395 -16.03 8.29 -19.13
CA LYS A 395 -15.27 8.58 -20.35
C LYS A 395 -14.90 10.06 -20.46
N ARG A 396 -15.80 10.97 -20.10
CA ARG A 396 -15.52 12.42 -20.03
C ARG A 396 -14.46 12.73 -18.98
N TRP A 397 -14.54 12.17 -17.78
CA TRP A 397 -13.50 12.36 -16.74
C TRP A 397 -12.14 11.80 -17.15
N ASP A 398 -12.09 10.66 -17.86
CA ASP A 398 -10.84 10.12 -18.38
C ASP A 398 -10.29 10.91 -19.59
N GLN A 399 -11.13 11.69 -20.28
CA GLN A 399 -10.68 12.68 -21.27
C GLN A 399 -10.13 13.93 -20.58
N GLU A 400 -10.84 14.47 -19.60
CA GLU A 400 -10.51 15.70 -18.86
C GLU A 400 -9.28 15.52 -17.95
N TRP A 401 -9.17 14.40 -17.24
CA TRP A 401 -8.13 14.15 -16.23
C TRP A 401 -7.16 13.03 -16.62
N GLY A 402 -7.41 12.29 -17.69
CA GLY A 402 -6.69 11.04 -17.97
C GLY A 402 -7.16 9.87 -17.09
N ARG A 403 -6.64 8.67 -17.34
CA ARG A 403 -7.02 7.46 -16.60
C ARG A 403 -6.27 7.39 -15.28
N VAL A 404 -7.00 7.08 -14.20
CA VAL A 404 -6.47 7.00 -12.82
C VAL A 404 -5.16 6.20 -12.69
N GLU A 405 -5.04 5.07 -13.40
CA GLU A 405 -3.89 4.16 -13.31
C GLU A 405 -2.77 4.44 -14.33
N ARG A 406 -2.93 5.45 -15.18
CA ARG A 406 -1.97 5.80 -16.23
C ARG A 406 -1.63 7.27 -16.14
N GLU A 407 -2.31 8.13 -16.91
CA GLU A 407 -1.98 9.54 -17.00
C GLU A 407 -2.21 10.26 -15.66
N GLY A 408 -3.10 9.74 -14.79
CA GLY A 408 -3.29 10.19 -13.41
C GLY A 408 -2.35 9.56 -12.37
N ASN A 409 -1.58 8.53 -12.72
CA ASN A 409 -0.53 7.98 -11.86
C ASN A 409 0.75 8.82 -12.00
N LEU A 410 1.24 9.35 -10.89
CA LEU A 410 2.44 10.17 -10.80
C LEU A 410 3.72 9.46 -11.29
N TRP A 411 3.77 8.13 -11.21
CA TRP A 411 4.93 7.32 -11.58
C TRP A 411 4.80 6.65 -12.96
N TRP A 412 3.68 6.84 -13.65
CA TRP A 412 3.48 6.28 -14.98
C TRP A 412 4.24 7.09 -16.03
N LEU A 413 4.98 6.40 -16.90
CA LEU A 413 5.92 7.05 -17.80
C LEU A 413 5.26 7.35 -19.15
N GLU A 414 5.19 6.33 -20.02
CA GLU A 414 4.69 6.45 -21.39
C GLU A 414 4.00 5.15 -21.85
N ASN A 415 4.60 4.00 -21.53
CA ASN A 415 4.15 2.71 -22.05
C ASN A 415 4.51 1.56 -21.10
N ALA A 416 3.83 0.42 -21.33
CA ALA A 416 3.96 -0.78 -20.52
C ALA A 416 5.40 -1.32 -20.41
N ARG A 417 6.18 -1.19 -21.49
CA ARG A 417 7.53 -1.73 -21.57
C ARG A 417 8.53 -0.89 -20.77
N THR A 418 8.48 0.43 -20.88
CA THR A 418 9.34 1.33 -20.07
C THR A 418 9.07 1.14 -18.58
N ASN A 419 7.79 1.00 -18.20
CA ASN A 419 7.38 0.71 -16.82
C ASN A 419 7.91 -0.65 -16.32
N TRP A 420 7.86 -1.69 -17.16
CA TRP A 420 8.39 -3.02 -16.87
C TRP A 420 9.93 -3.03 -16.72
N GLU A 421 10.64 -2.39 -17.65
CA GLU A 421 12.11 -2.34 -17.66
C GLU A 421 12.69 -1.57 -16.46
N GLN A 422 11.97 -0.61 -15.87
CA GLN A 422 12.37 0.05 -14.61
C GLN A 422 12.53 -0.92 -13.42
N VAL A 423 11.83 -2.06 -13.43
CA VAL A 423 11.91 -3.07 -12.37
C VAL A 423 12.73 -4.27 -12.83
N MET A 424 12.42 -4.81 -14.01
CA MET A 424 13.00 -6.08 -14.48
C MET A 424 14.36 -5.90 -15.18
N GLY A 425 14.70 -4.67 -15.59
CA GLY A 425 15.88 -4.35 -16.38
C GLY A 425 15.66 -4.55 -17.89
N HIS A 426 16.60 -4.06 -18.71
CA HIS A 426 16.48 -4.07 -20.18
C HIS A 426 16.74 -5.45 -20.83
N LYS A 427 17.35 -6.39 -20.10
CA LYS A 427 17.76 -7.69 -20.65
C LYS A 427 16.70 -8.75 -20.37
N VAL A 428 16.13 -9.32 -21.45
CA VAL A 428 15.01 -10.28 -21.38
C VAL A 428 15.29 -11.51 -20.51
N TYR A 429 16.53 -12.03 -20.48
CA TYR A 429 16.86 -13.17 -19.62
C TYR A 429 16.74 -12.84 -18.13
N GLU A 430 16.97 -11.58 -17.72
CA GLU A 430 16.81 -11.16 -16.33
C GLU A 430 15.33 -11.01 -15.92
N TRP A 431 14.39 -11.07 -16.86
CA TRP A 431 12.95 -11.05 -16.58
C TRP A 431 12.43 -12.38 -16.02
N PHE A 432 13.21 -13.45 -16.18
CA PHE A 432 12.87 -14.80 -15.72
C PHE A 432 13.92 -15.37 -14.76
N LEU A 433 15.18 -14.93 -14.86
CA LEU A 433 16.25 -15.38 -13.97
C LEU A 433 16.42 -14.42 -12.78
N PRO A 434 16.60 -14.92 -11.53
CA PRO A 434 16.75 -14.10 -10.32
C PRO A 434 18.15 -13.47 -10.17
N ILE A 435 18.59 -12.76 -11.21
CA ILE A 435 19.91 -12.15 -11.35
C ILE A 435 19.81 -10.66 -11.73
N GLY A 436 20.96 -9.97 -11.67
CA GLY A 436 21.05 -8.54 -11.90
C GLY A 436 20.52 -7.69 -10.73
N LYS A 437 20.31 -6.41 -10.99
CA LYS A 437 19.65 -5.44 -10.08
C LYS A 437 18.61 -4.67 -10.91
N SER A 438 17.59 -4.11 -10.26
CA SER A 438 16.70 -3.13 -10.90
C SER A 438 17.52 -1.90 -11.32
N PRO A 439 17.24 -1.23 -12.45
CA PRO A 439 17.92 0.00 -12.84
C PRO A 439 17.78 1.16 -11.83
N ASN A 440 16.70 1.16 -11.05
CA ASN A 440 16.44 2.17 -10.03
C ASN A 440 17.17 1.85 -8.70
N ASN A 441 17.77 2.87 -8.08
CA ASN A 441 18.48 2.77 -6.79
C ASN A 441 17.56 2.89 -5.55
N GLY A 442 16.24 2.99 -5.74
CA GLY A 442 15.23 3.10 -4.70
C GLY A 442 14.89 4.54 -4.29
N MET A 443 15.73 5.52 -4.65
CA MET A 443 15.69 6.89 -4.10
C MET A 443 14.93 7.88 -4.99
N ASN A 444 15.21 7.85 -6.30
CA ASN A 444 14.73 8.82 -7.27
C ASN A 444 13.95 8.12 -8.38
N TYR A 445 12.83 8.69 -8.82
CA TYR A 445 12.01 8.16 -9.92
C TYR A 445 11.68 9.30 -10.88
N PRO A 446 11.68 9.05 -12.20
CA PRO A 446 11.09 10.01 -13.13
C PRO A 446 9.60 10.17 -12.83
N VAL A 447 9.18 11.42 -12.75
CA VAL A 447 7.81 11.85 -12.46
C VAL A 447 7.05 12.03 -13.78
N ASN A 448 5.77 11.69 -13.80
CA ASN A 448 4.87 11.95 -14.92
C ASN A 448 4.68 13.47 -15.09
N PRO A 449 5.10 14.08 -16.22
CA PRO A 449 5.04 15.53 -16.44
C PRO A 449 3.61 16.10 -16.59
N ARG A 450 2.57 15.27 -16.43
CA ARG A 450 1.15 15.67 -16.37
C ARG A 450 0.71 16.13 -14.97
N HIS A 451 1.57 15.96 -13.97
CA HIS A 451 1.37 16.44 -12.61
C HIS A 451 2.09 17.78 -12.41
N ASP A 452 1.76 18.50 -11.33
CA ASP A 452 2.49 19.71 -10.95
C ASP A 452 3.84 19.37 -10.27
N PRO A 453 4.73 20.36 -10.04
CA PRO A 453 6.01 20.15 -9.35
C PRO A 453 5.86 19.56 -7.93
N ASP A 454 4.72 19.76 -7.29
CA ASP A 454 4.38 19.20 -5.97
C ASP A 454 3.78 17.78 -6.05
N GLY A 455 3.53 17.26 -7.25
CA GLY A 455 2.93 15.95 -7.52
C GLY A 455 1.40 15.92 -7.54
N ARG A 456 0.71 17.07 -7.55
CA ARG A 456 -0.75 17.14 -7.65
C ARG A 456 -1.20 16.83 -9.08
N TRP A 457 -2.36 16.19 -9.19
CA TRP A 457 -2.92 15.80 -10.47
C TRP A 457 -3.62 16.98 -11.15
N ARG A 458 -3.17 17.33 -12.36
CA ARG A 458 -3.75 18.40 -13.20
C ARG A 458 -4.71 17.86 -14.28
N PRO A 459 -5.71 18.67 -14.71
CA PRO A 459 -6.52 18.37 -15.89
C PRO A 459 -5.71 18.54 -17.18
N ARG A 460 -6.15 17.89 -18.27
CA ARG A 460 -5.48 17.86 -19.58
C ARG A 460 -5.21 19.23 -20.18
N SER A 461 -6.07 20.22 -19.92
CA SER A 461 -5.87 21.61 -20.34
C SER A 461 -4.62 22.27 -19.73
N GLN A 462 -4.05 21.70 -18.66
CA GLN A 462 -2.83 22.15 -17.98
C GLN A 462 -1.65 21.19 -18.17
N TRP A 463 -1.78 20.17 -19.02
CA TRP A 463 -0.65 19.30 -19.38
C TRP A 463 0.28 20.02 -20.38
N PRO A 464 1.57 19.64 -20.45
CA PRO A 464 2.47 20.10 -21.51
C PRO A 464 1.86 19.87 -22.89
N ALA A 465 2.03 20.83 -23.81
CA ALA A 465 1.32 20.86 -25.09
C ALA A 465 1.59 19.62 -25.96
N GLU A 466 2.77 19.03 -25.82
CA GLU A 466 3.21 17.80 -26.48
C GLU A 466 2.57 16.51 -25.90
N LEU A 467 1.81 16.61 -24.80
CA LEU A 467 1.16 15.50 -24.10
C LEU A 467 -0.38 15.60 -24.02
N GLN A 468 -0.97 16.71 -24.53
CA GLN A 468 -2.41 16.95 -24.56
C GLN A 468 -3.13 16.02 -25.54
#